data_AF-A0A1W0W9V4-F1
#
_entry.id   AF-A0A1W0W9V4-F1
#
_cell.length_a   1.000
_cell.length_b   1.000
_cell.length_c   1.000
_cell.angle_alpha   90.00
_cell.angle_beta   90.00
_cell.angle_gamma   90.00
#
_symmetry.space_group_name_H-M   'P 1'
#
loop_
_entity.id
_entity.type
_entity.pdbx_description
1 polymer ?
#
loop_
_entity_poly.entity_id
_entity_poly.type
_entity_poly.pdbx_seq_one_letter_code
_entity_poly.pdbx_strand_id
1 'polypeptide(L)'
;MSGAVRNRTTGTASNESHGLMADYSRYKSLWFYKNVLDADGDGYTNEDDFIRLALKHAVFFCKGGYFKDIYDTYVHSFQKIWAALAQEADTNQDGVITFHEWYAYINSLRSQVRSYEDLPEHLRELIEHHFNDYDSNRDGQVDINEYRLYLCGRNMDLKMATQCFESLLSAADKAKGTINKKRFCSLVYDFLFSTSPNSEGTFICGPLNGVKRSAIDVYAHMAGVS
;
A
#
# COMPACT_ATOMS: atom_id res chain seq x y z
N MET A 1 -43.00 44.26 20.97
CA MET A 1 -42.54 42.99 21.58
C MET A 1 -42.78 41.91 20.54
N SER A 2 -41.73 41.57 19.78
CA SER A 2 -40.91 40.35 19.92
C SER A 2 -41.67 39.11 19.44
N GLY A 3 -41.23 38.29 18.49
CA GLY A 3 -40.00 38.19 17.71
C GLY A 3 -40.10 36.87 16.92
N ALA A 4 -39.74 36.90 15.64
CA ALA A 4 -39.78 35.72 14.77
C ALA A 4 -38.53 34.84 15.00
N VAL A 5 -38.71 33.55 15.27
CA VAL A 5 -37.63 32.57 15.28
C VAL A 5 -37.79 31.65 14.07
N ARG A 6 -36.90 31.84 13.08
CA ARG A 6 -36.67 30.90 11.99
C ARG A 6 -35.73 29.80 12.47
N ASN A 7 -36.18 28.55 12.46
CA ASN A 7 -35.30 27.38 12.58
C ASN A 7 -34.54 27.19 11.27
N ARG A 8 -33.21 27.14 11.33
CA ARG A 8 -32.35 26.70 10.24
C ARG A 8 -31.09 26.04 10.83
N THR A 9 -31.07 24.71 10.91
CA THR A 9 -29.83 23.94 11.11
C THR A 9 -29.98 22.55 10.52
N THR A 10 -29.60 22.41 9.26
CA THR A 10 -29.19 21.17 8.61
C THR A 10 -28.08 21.54 7.62
N GLY A 11 -26.81 21.29 7.94
CA GLY A 11 -25.73 21.65 7.01
C GLY A 11 -24.28 21.42 7.45
N THR A 12 -24.00 20.53 8.40
CA THR A 12 -22.61 20.31 8.87
C THR A 12 -22.13 18.85 8.84
N ALA A 13 -23.01 17.85 8.93
CA ALA A 13 -22.58 16.44 9.01
C ALA A 13 -22.07 15.83 7.68
N SER A 14 -22.44 16.40 6.53
CA SER A 14 -22.05 15.87 5.21
C SER A 14 -20.63 16.26 4.77
N ASN A 15 -20.08 17.37 5.28
CA ASN A 15 -18.74 17.84 4.90
C ASN A 15 -17.62 17.24 5.76
N GLU A 16 -17.85 16.98 7.04
CA GLU A 16 -16.86 16.35 7.93
C GLU A 16 -16.64 14.88 7.58
N SER A 17 -17.71 14.15 7.23
CA SER A 17 -17.64 12.76 6.79
C SER A 17 -16.87 12.61 5.47
N HIS A 18 -17.05 13.53 4.52
CA HIS A 18 -16.26 13.57 3.29
C HIS A 18 -14.77 13.84 3.56
N GLY A 19 -14.44 14.74 4.49
CA GLY A 19 -13.04 15.04 4.88
C GLY A 19 -12.34 13.86 5.58
N LEU A 20 -13.03 13.18 6.50
CA LEU A 20 -12.53 11.97 7.17
C LEU A 20 -12.35 10.78 6.21
N MET A 21 -13.24 10.61 5.23
CA MET A 21 -13.11 9.56 4.19
C MET A 21 -11.97 9.84 3.21
N ALA A 22 -11.78 11.11 2.81
CA ALA A 22 -10.67 11.53 1.95
C ALA A 22 -9.30 11.32 2.64
N ASP A 23 -9.23 11.54 3.95
CA ASP A 23 -8.03 11.29 4.74
C ASP A 23 -7.69 9.78 4.76
N TYR A 24 -8.69 8.88 4.86
CA TYR A 24 -8.45 7.43 4.92
C TYR A 24 -7.82 6.84 3.65
N SER A 25 -8.32 7.24 2.49
CA SER A 25 -7.71 6.87 1.19
C SER A 25 -6.25 7.31 1.13
N ARG A 26 -5.96 8.55 1.55
CA ARG A 26 -4.61 9.11 1.59
C ARG A 26 -3.71 8.38 2.58
N TYR A 27 -4.23 7.99 3.75
CA TYR A 27 -3.49 7.18 4.74
C TYR A 27 -3.08 5.82 4.18
N LYS A 28 -4.00 5.12 3.50
CA LYS A 28 -3.71 3.82 2.87
C LYS A 28 -2.67 3.96 1.76
N SER A 29 -2.82 4.96 0.89
CA SER A 29 -1.83 5.26 -0.15
C SER A 29 -0.45 5.64 0.41
N LEU A 30 -0.39 6.42 1.49
CA LEU A 30 0.88 6.77 2.14
C LEU A 30 1.52 5.54 2.78
N TRP A 31 0.74 4.70 3.44
CA TRP A 31 1.25 3.47 4.03
C TRP A 31 1.90 2.62 2.94
N PHE A 32 1.23 2.43 1.80
CA PHE A 32 1.78 1.64 0.69
C PHE A 32 3.04 2.28 0.13
N TYR A 33 3.01 3.59 -0.13
CA TYR A 33 4.16 4.35 -0.59
C TYR A 33 5.39 4.12 0.29
N LYS A 34 5.26 4.40 1.59
CA LYS A 34 6.34 4.28 2.56
C LYS A 34 6.88 2.86 2.73
N ASN A 35 6.03 1.83 2.63
CA ASN A 35 6.41 0.46 3.02
C ASN A 35 6.66 -0.47 1.82
N VAL A 36 6.40 0.00 0.61
CA VAL A 36 6.50 -0.79 -0.62
C VAL A 36 7.33 -0.08 -1.69
N LEU A 37 7.30 1.26 -1.77
CA LEU A 37 8.01 2.04 -2.78
C LEU A 37 9.29 2.68 -2.24
N ASP A 38 9.19 3.45 -1.16
CA ASP A 38 10.28 4.17 -0.48
C ASP A 38 11.10 3.19 0.38
N ALA A 39 12.15 2.60 -0.21
CA ALA A 39 12.86 1.46 0.35
C ALA A 39 13.91 1.88 1.37
N ASP A 40 14.50 3.07 1.25
CA ASP A 40 15.44 3.61 2.23
C ASP A 40 14.85 4.65 3.19
N GLY A 41 13.61 5.08 2.97
CA GLY A 41 12.86 5.93 3.90
C GLY A 41 13.24 7.41 3.80
N ASP A 42 13.80 7.85 2.67
CA ASP A 42 14.26 9.23 2.47
C ASP A 42 13.13 10.21 2.16
N GLY A 43 11.92 9.69 1.92
CA GLY A 43 10.70 10.48 1.72
C GLY A 43 10.27 10.62 0.27
N TYR A 44 11.06 10.07 -0.67
CA TYR A 44 10.68 9.99 -2.07
C TYR A 44 10.88 8.57 -2.63
N THR A 45 10.67 8.36 -3.94
CA THR A 45 10.93 7.08 -4.58
C THR A 45 11.68 7.29 -5.89
N ASN A 46 12.82 6.64 -6.06
CA ASN A 46 13.62 6.73 -7.28
C ASN A 46 14.08 5.34 -7.77
N GLU A 47 14.95 5.28 -8.78
CA GLU A 47 15.49 4.01 -9.29
C GLU A 47 16.27 3.22 -8.21
N ASP A 48 17.01 3.90 -7.34
CA ASP A 48 17.82 3.26 -6.31
C ASP A 48 16.95 2.48 -5.31
N ASP A 49 15.74 2.95 -5.00
CA ASP A 49 14.78 2.19 -4.21
C ASP A 49 14.43 0.85 -4.86
N PHE A 50 14.21 0.85 -6.18
CA PHE A 50 13.89 -0.35 -6.94
C PHE A 50 15.09 -1.31 -7.00
N ILE A 51 16.32 -0.80 -7.03
CA ILE A 51 17.54 -1.61 -6.89
C ILE A 51 17.65 -2.23 -5.49
N ARG A 52 17.30 -1.49 -4.43
CA ARG A 52 17.25 -2.02 -3.06
C ARG A 52 16.17 -3.09 -2.90
N LEU A 53 14.99 -2.89 -3.50
CA LEU A 53 13.93 -3.89 -3.53
C LEU A 53 14.40 -5.16 -4.27
N ALA A 54 15.08 -5.01 -5.42
CA ALA A 54 15.67 -6.14 -6.13
C ALA A 54 16.66 -6.93 -5.27
N LEU A 55 17.56 -6.25 -4.56
CA LEU A 55 18.48 -6.90 -3.62
C LEU A 55 17.74 -7.65 -2.51
N LYS A 56 16.77 -6.99 -1.87
CA LYS A 56 15.94 -7.57 -0.83
C LYS A 56 15.27 -8.85 -1.34
N HIS A 57 14.54 -8.79 -2.45
CA HIS A 57 13.83 -9.93 -3.01
C HIS A 57 14.77 -11.06 -3.46
N ALA A 58 15.94 -10.75 -4.02
CA ALA A 58 16.93 -11.76 -4.38
C ALA A 58 17.47 -12.50 -3.14
N VAL A 59 17.81 -11.77 -2.07
CA VAL A 59 18.31 -12.37 -0.82
C VAL A 59 17.22 -13.19 -0.12
N PHE A 60 15.99 -12.68 -0.06
CA PHE A 60 14.84 -13.47 0.42
C PHE A 60 14.64 -14.72 -0.44
N PHE A 61 14.71 -14.60 -1.77
CA PHE A 61 14.61 -15.70 -2.71
C PHE A 61 15.67 -16.79 -2.43
N CYS A 62 16.85 -16.39 -1.99
CA CYS A 62 17.97 -17.27 -1.71
C CYS A 62 18.07 -17.69 -0.23
N LYS A 63 17.03 -17.43 0.58
CA LYS A 63 17.01 -17.75 2.03
C LYS A 63 18.21 -17.16 2.78
N GLY A 64 18.58 -15.93 2.45
CA GLY A 64 19.72 -15.22 3.02
C GLY A 64 21.01 -15.31 2.21
N GLY A 65 21.07 -16.17 1.18
CA GLY A 65 22.19 -16.22 0.25
C GLY A 65 22.24 -15.02 -0.69
N TYR A 66 23.43 -14.70 -1.19
CA TYR A 66 23.61 -13.71 -2.26
C TYR A 66 24.24 -14.39 -3.47
N PHE A 67 23.53 -14.35 -4.60
CA PHE A 67 23.98 -14.90 -5.87
C PHE A 67 23.79 -13.84 -6.95
N LYS A 68 24.87 -13.50 -7.66
CA LYS A 68 24.90 -12.35 -8.57
C LYS A 68 23.92 -12.50 -9.73
N ASP A 69 23.82 -13.69 -10.31
CA ASP A 69 22.90 -14.01 -11.41
C ASP A 69 21.41 -13.87 -11.02
N ILE A 70 21.06 -14.32 -9.81
CA ILE A 70 19.71 -14.14 -9.26
C ILE A 70 19.45 -12.65 -9.00
N TYR A 71 20.42 -11.96 -8.40
CA TYR A 71 20.33 -10.52 -8.16
C TYR A 71 20.16 -9.73 -9.46
N ASP A 72 20.97 -9.98 -10.48
CA ASP A 72 20.88 -9.31 -11.80
C ASP A 72 19.50 -9.54 -12.45
N THR A 73 18.91 -10.74 -12.27
CA THR A 73 17.55 -11.04 -12.74
C THR A 73 16.50 -10.17 -12.06
N TYR A 74 16.59 -10.00 -10.74
CA TYR A 74 15.69 -9.12 -10.00
C TYR A 74 15.92 -7.65 -10.35
N VAL A 75 17.17 -7.21 -10.52
CA VAL A 75 17.49 -5.84 -10.95
C VAL A 75 16.81 -5.52 -12.28
N HIS A 76 16.96 -6.40 -13.29
CA HIS A 76 16.31 -6.19 -14.58
C HIS A 76 14.77 -6.14 -14.48
N SER A 77 14.17 -6.95 -13.59
CA SER A 77 12.74 -6.93 -13.34
C SER A 77 12.30 -5.61 -12.70
N PHE A 78 12.93 -5.20 -11.60
CA PHE A 78 12.56 -3.99 -10.87
C PHE A 78 12.87 -2.71 -11.66
N GLN A 79 13.92 -2.67 -12.49
CA GLN A 79 14.17 -1.53 -13.38
C GLN A 79 13.07 -1.35 -14.43
N LYS A 80 12.48 -2.43 -14.94
CA LYS A 80 11.32 -2.34 -15.84
C LYS A 80 10.09 -1.79 -15.13
N ILE A 81 9.83 -2.26 -13.91
CA ILE A 81 8.73 -1.76 -13.08
C ILE A 81 8.93 -0.26 -12.82
N TRP A 82 10.14 0.14 -12.41
CA TRP A 82 10.49 1.54 -12.20
C TRP A 82 10.26 2.39 -13.45
N ALA A 83 10.81 1.99 -14.60
CA ALA A 83 10.69 2.76 -15.83
C ALA A 83 9.22 2.98 -16.24
N ALA A 84 8.39 1.94 -16.11
CA ALA A 84 6.96 2.03 -16.39
C ALA A 84 6.19 2.88 -15.36
N LEU A 85 6.56 2.79 -14.08
CA LEU A 85 5.95 3.59 -13.02
C LEU A 85 6.31 5.07 -13.16
N ALA A 86 7.59 5.39 -13.35
CA ALA A 86 8.08 6.76 -13.55
C ALA A 86 7.42 7.41 -14.77
N GLN A 87 7.28 6.69 -15.88
CA GLN A 87 6.60 7.20 -17.07
C GLN A 87 5.17 7.71 -16.80
N GLU A 88 4.46 7.10 -15.85
CA GLU A 88 3.06 7.41 -15.54
C GLU A 88 2.89 8.35 -14.34
N ALA A 89 3.80 8.30 -13.38
CA ALA A 89 3.69 8.99 -12.09
C ALA A 89 4.68 10.15 -11.91
N ASP A 90 5.88 10.11 -12.49
CA ASP A 90 6.87 11.20 -12.43
C ASP A 90 6.45 12.31 -13.42
N THR A 91 5.68 13.28 -12.91
CA THR A 91 5.00 14.28 -13.75
C THR A 91 5.91 15.42 -14.17
N ASN A 92 6.91 15.73 -13.34
CA ASN A 92 7.89 16.79 -13.59
C ASN A 92 9.19 16.25 -14.24
N GLN A 93 9.33 14.93 -14.36
CA GLN A 93 10.46 14.22 -14.98
C GLN A 93 11.80 14.51 -14.30
N ASP A 94 11.79 14.64 -12.97
CA ASP A 94 13.00 14.86 -12.18
C ASP A 94 13.69 13.55 -11.75
N GLY A 95 13.12 12.39 -12.14
CA GLY A 95 13.65 11.07 -11.80
C GLY A 95 13.25 10.61 -10.40
N VAL A 96 12.33 11.32 -9.75
CA VAL A 96 11.82 11.05 -8.41
C VAL A 96 10.29 11.07 -8.45
N ILE A 97 9.66 10.13 -7.76
CA ILE A 97 8.22 10.14 -7.54
C ILE A 97 7.97 10.57 -6.11
N THR A 98 7.38 11.74 -5.93
CA THR A 98 6.95 12.22 -4.62
C THR A 98 5.64 11.54 -4.17
N PHE A 99 5.31 11.61 -2.87
CA PHE A 99 4.00 11.12 -2.40
C PHE A 99 2.83 11.84 -3.08
N HIS A 100 2.99 13.12 -3.46
CA HIS A 100 1.95 13.88 -4.15
C HIS A 100 1.65 13.28 -5.52
N GLU A 101 2.70 13.00 -6.29
CA GLU A 101 2.63 12.39 -7.61
C GLU A 101 2.08 10.97 -7.55
N TRP A 102 2.58 10.15 -6.63
CA TRP A 102 2.04 8.82 -6.38
C TRP A 102 0.53 8.87 -6.06
N TYR A 103 0.11 9.76 -5.18
CA TYR A 103 -1.30 9.86 -4.81
C TYR A 103 -2.17 10.38 -5.98
N ALA A 104 -1.65 11.32 -6.78
CA ALA A 104 -2.31 11.81 -7.98
C ALA A 104 -2.48 10.68 -9.02
N TYR A 105 -1.44 9.87 -9.23
CA TYR A 105 -1.46 8.70 -10.10
C TYR A 105 -2.48 7.66 -9.63
N ILE A 106 -2.49 7.27 -8.35
CA ILE A 106 -3.49 6.34 -7.82
C ILE A 106 -4.91 6.88 -7.99
N ASN A 107 -5.12 8.18 -7.78
CA ASN A 107 -6.44 8.79 -7.96
C ASN A 107 -6.89 8.83 -9.42
N SER A 108 -5.97 9.04 -10.37
CA SER A 108 -6.31 9.04 -11.81
C SER A 108 -6.80 7.66 -12.26
N LEU A 109 -6.27 6.60 -11.66
CA LEU A 109 -6.66 5.22 -11.93
C LEU A 109 -8.01 4.82 -11.33
N ARG A 110 -8.46 5.43 -10.21
CA ARG A 110 -9.70 5.03 -9.50
C ARG A 110 -10.94 4.97 -10.40
N SER A 111 -11.03 5.83 -11.42
CA SER A 111 -12.16 5.86 -12.35
C SER A 111 -12.03 4.83 -13.48
N GLN A 112 -10.84 4.28 -13.71
CA GLN A 112 -10.48 3.42 -14.83
C GLN A 112 -10.51 1.93 -14.46
N VAL A 113 -10.13 1.60 -13.22
CA VAL A 113 -10.00 0.21 -12.77
C VAL A 113 -11.20 -0.23 -11.93
N ARG A 114 -11.61 -1.50 -12.05
CA ARG A 114 -12.71 -2.12 -11.26
C ARG A 114 -12.27 -3.34 -10.48
N SER A 115 -11.15 -3.95 -10.85
CA SER A 115 -10.50 -5.01 -10.09
C SER A 115 -8.97 -4.96 -10.21
N TYR A 116 -8.30 -5.88 -9.52
CA TYR A 116 -6.85 -6.09 -9.62
C TYR A 116 -6.40 -6.34 -11.07
N GLU A 117 -7.20 -7.08 -11.84
CA GLU A 117 -6.89 -7.45 -13.22
C GLU A 117 -6.88 -6.26 -14.17
N ASP A 118 -7.57 -5.16 -13.84
CA ASP A 118 -7.58 -3.93 -14.64
C ASP A 118 -6.37 -3.03 -14.38
N LEU A 119 -5.55 -3.35 -13.37
CA LEU A 119 -4.39 -2.53 -13.03
C LEU A 119 -3.33 -2.56 -14.13
N PRO A 120 -2.64 -1.43 -14.36
CA PRO A 120 -1.40 -1.38 -15.14
C PRO A 120 -0.42 -2.47 -14.71
N GLU A 121 0.31 -3.04 -15.67
CA GLU A 121 1.18 -4.21 -15.46
C GLU A 121 2.21 -3.99 -14.35
N HIS A 122 2.88 -2.84 -14.34
CA HIS A 122 3.89 -2.52 -13.31
C HIS A 122 3.29 -2.46 -11.89
N LEU A 123 2.03 -2.03 -11.71
CA LEU A 123 1.36 -2.08 -10.42
C LEU A 123 1.00 -3.51 -10.02
N ARG A 124 0.57 -4.34 -10.98
CA ARG A 124 0.31 -5.77 -10.71
C ARG A 124 1.59 -6.46 -10.27
N GLU A 125 2.69 -6.29 -11.01
CA GLU A 125 4.00 -6.85 -10.67
C GLU A 125 4.47 -6.38 -9.28
N LEU A 126 4.33 -5.09 -8.97
CA LEU A 126 4.69 -4.57 -7.64
C LEU A 126 3.87 -5.22 -6.51
N ILE A 127 2.55 -5.40 -6.69
CA ILE A 127 1.68 -6.07 -5.72
C ILE A 127 2.06 -7.55 -5.58
N GLU A 128 2.41 -8.21 -6.68
CA GLU A 128 2.88 -9.60 -6.65
C GLU A 128 4.25 -9.75 -5.97
N HIS A 129 5.14 -8.77 -6.13
CA HIS A 129 6.37 -8.72 -5.35
C HIS A 129 6.06 -8.50 -3.87
N HIS A 130 5.10 -7.63 -3.54
CA HIS A 130 4.66 -7.42 -2.16
C HIS A 130 4.11 -8.68 -1.48
N PHE A 131 3.46 -9.58 -2.22
CA PHE A 131 3.04 -10.89 -1.69
C PHE A 131 4.20 -11.70 -1.12
N ASN A 132 5.38 -11.63 -1.75
CA ASN A 132 6.57 -12.35 -1.30
C ASN A 132 7.14 -11.81 0.03
N ASP A 133 6.73 -10.62 0.47
CA ASP A 133 7.06 -10.13 1.82
C ASP A 133 6.31 -10.90 2.92
N TYR A 134 5.20 -11.58 2.57
CA TYR A 134 4.39 -12.37 3.49
C TYR A 134 4.73 -13.87 3.36
N ASP A 135 4.70 -14.41 2.13
CA ASP A 135 4.88 -15.84 1.82
C ASP A 135 6.34 -16.28 2.02
N SER A 136 6.72 -16.36 3.29
CA SER A 136 8.08 -16.66 3.75
C SER A 136 8.47 -18.09 3.45
N ASN A 137 7.49 -19.01 3.47
CA ASN A 137 7.72 -20.44 3.23
C ASN A 137 7.61 -20.82 1.74
N ARG A 138 7.05 -19.93 0.90
CA ARG A 138 6.82 -20.08 -0.55
C ARG A 138 5.85 -21.18 -0.94
N ASP A 139 4.80 -21.36 -0.14
CA ASP A 139 3.73 -22.29 -0.46
C ASP A 139 2.61 -21.65 -1.31
N GLY A 140 2.76 -20.36 -1.65
CA GLY A 140 1.78 -19.61 -2.45
C GLY A 140 0.56 -19.16 -1.66
N GLN A 141 0.63 -19.26 -0.34
CA GLN A 141 -0.40 -18.86 0.61
C GLN A 141 0.21 -17.99 1.71
N VAL A 142 -0.66 -17.30 2.44
CA VAL A 142 -0.31 -16.52 3.63
C VAL A 142 -1.14 -17.04 4.78
N ASP A 143 -0.47 -17.56 5.80
CA ASP A 143 -1.10 -17.93 7.06
C ASP A 143 -0.99 -16.81 8.12
N ILE A 144 -1.57 -17.06 9.30
CA ILE A 144 -1.50 -16.11 10.42
C ILE A 144 -0.07 -15.89 10.95
N ASN A 145 0.81 -16.88 10.88
CA ASN A 145 2.18 -16.77 11.37
C ASN A 145 3.02 -15.90 10.43
N GLU A 146 2.86 -16.09 9.13
CA GLU A 146 3.46 -15.26 8.08
C GLU A 146 2.98 -13.82 8.16
N TYR A 147 1.68 -13.62 8.34
CA TYR A 147 1.13 -12.30 8.60
C TYR A 147 1.74 -11.65 9.87
N ARG A 148 1.92 -12.40 10.97
CA ARG A 148 2.58 -11.90 12.18
C ARG A 148 4.06 -11.57 11.95
N LEU A 149 4.80 -12.41 11.22
CA LEU A 149 6.20 -12.16 10.88
C LEU A 149 6.34 -10.89 10.06
N TYR A 150 5.46 -10.70 9.07
CA TYR A 150 5.36 -9.49 8.28
C TYR A 150 5.14 -8.25 9.16
N LEU A 151 4.16 -8.29 10.07
CA LEU A 151 3.86 -7.17 10.98
C LEU A 151 5.03 -6.89 11.94
N CYS A 152 5.67 -7.94 12.43
CA CYS A 152 6.85 -7.85 13.30
C CYS A 152 8.01 -7.15 12.59
N GLY A 153 8.27 -7.51 11.32
CA GLY A 153 9.32 -6.88 10.51
C GLY A 153 9.09 -5.39 10.24
N ARG A 154 7.86 -4.91 10.43
CA ARG A 154 7.46 -3.49 10.29
C ARG A 154 7.23 -2.79 11.64
N ASN A 155 7.67 -3.39 12.74
CA ASN A 155 7.50 -2.86 14.10
C ASN A 155 6.04 -2.52 14.45
N MET A 156 5.08 -3.30 13.96
CA MET A 156 3.65 -3.10 14.21
C MET A 156 3.16 -3.84 15.45
N ASP A 157 2.04 -3.39 16.03
CA ASP A 157 1.44 -4.04 17.20
C ASP A 157 0.81 -5.39 16.82
N LEU A 158 1.37 -6.47 17.37
CA LEU A 158 0.91 -7.83 17.13
C LEU A 158 -0.34 -8.21 17.93
N LYS A 159 -0.76 -7.42 18.93
CA LYS A 159 -1.93 -7.74 19.77
C LYS A 159 -3.20 -7.94 18.96
N MET A 160 -3.34 -7.19 17.86
CA MET A 160 -4.52 -7.24 16.97
C MET A 160 -4.30 -8.12 15.73
N ALA A 161 -3.14 -8.76 15.58
CA ALA A 161 -2.80 -9.50 14.36
C ALA A 161 -3.84 -10.59 14.02
N THR A 162 -4.29 -11.35 15.02
CA THR A 162 -5.32 -12.39 14.82
C THR A 162 -6.64 -11.80 14.36
N GLN A 163 -7.14 -10.76 15.03
CA GLN A 163 -8.40 -10.10 14.67
C GLN A 163 -8.32 -9.48 13.27
N CYS A 164 -7.22 -8.81 12.96
CA CYS A 164 -6.95 -8.25 11.63
C CYS A 164 -6.95 -9.34 10.56
N PHE A 165 -6.20 -10.43 10.75
CA PHE A 165 -6.14 -11.52 9.78
C PHE A 165 -7.50 -12.20 9.58
N GLU A 166 -8.23 -12.51 10.66
CA GLU A 166 -9.57 -13.12 10.58
C GLU A 166 -10.58 -12.26 9.82
N SER A 167 -10.43 -10.94 9.86
CA SER A 167 -11.28 -10.01 9.11
C SER A 167 -11.01 -10.00 7.60
N LEU A 168 -9.81 -10.44 7.17
CA LEU A 168 -9.45 -10.57 5.76
C LEU A 168 -10.02 -11.85 5.12
N LEU A 169 -10.27 -12.87 5.94
CA LEU A 169 -10.68 -14.20 5.47
C LEU A 169 -12.13 -14.18 4.97
N SER A 170 -12.31 -14.52 3.69
CA SER A 170 -13.61 -14.90 3.16
C SER A 170 -14.09 -16.23 3.77
N ALA A 171 -15.35 -16.62 3.52
CA ALA A 171 -15.85 -17.92 3.94
C ALA A 171 -15.01 -19.09 3.40
N ALA A 172 -14.49 -18.97 2.17
CA ALA A 172 -13.62 -19.98 1.56
C ALA A 172 -12.22 -20.01 2.20
N ASP A 173 -11.67 -18.85 2.53
CA ASP A 173 -10.35 -18.74 3.16
C ASP A 173 -10.39 -19.31 4.58
N LYS A 174 -11.48 -19.08 5.33
CA LYS A 174 -11.67 -19.64 6.68
C LYS A 174 -11.62 -21.17 6.72
N ALA A 175 -12.09 -21.84 5.67
CA ALA A 175 -12.01 -23.30 5.58
C ALA A 175 -10.57 -23.81 5.44
N LYS A 176 -9.66 -22.99 4.93
CA LYS A 176 -8.23 -23.32 4.73
C LYS A 176 -7.32 -22.72 5.80
N GLY A 177 -7.75 -21.64 6.45
CA GLY A 177 -6.95 -20.85 7.38
C GLY A 177 -5.89 -19.98 6.71
N THR A 178 -5.95 -19.83 5.38
CA THR A 178 -4.91 -19.16 4.58
C THR A 178 -5.51 -18.28 3.48
N ILE A 179 -4.73 -17.30 3.02
CA ILE A 179 -5.04 -16.42 1.88
C ILE A 179 -4.09 -16.77 0.74
N ASN A 180 -4.59 -17.16 -0.43
CA ASN A 180 -3.73 -17.40 -1.60
C ASN A 180 -3.31 -16.11 -2.31
N LYS A 181 -2.29 -16.18 -3.17
CA LYS A 181 -1.78 -15.04 -3.95
C LYS A 181 -2.88 -14.23 -4.67
N LYS A 182 -3.82 -14.88 -5.36
CA LYS A 182 -4.90 -14.16 -6.06
C LYS A 182 -5.74 -13.33 -5.10
N ARG A 183 -6.16 -13.92 -3.97
CA ARG A 183 -6.97 -13.24 -2.97
C ARG A 183 -6.19 -12.10 -2.31
N PHE A 184 -4.91 -12.32 -2.03
CA PHE A 184 -4.01 -11.28 -1.53
C PHE A 184 -3.95 -10.07 -2.48
N CYS A 185 -3.72 -10.30 -3.78
CA CYS A 185 -3.69 -9.23 -4.77
C CYS A 185 -5.00 -8.44 -4.82
N SER A 186 -6.16 -9.11 -4.73
CA SER A 186 -7.46 -8.44 -4.64
C SER A 186 -7.63 -7.62 -3.36
N LEU A 187 -7.11 -8.08 -2.21
CA LEU A 187 -7.15 -7.34 -0.94
C LEU A 187 -6.23 -6.11 -0.99
N VAL A 188 -5.05 -6.20 -1.60
CA VAL A 188 -4.16 -5.03 -1.80
C VAL A 188 -4.78 -4.03 -2.77
N TYR A 189 -5.43 -4.49 -3.83
CA TYR A 189 -6.24 -3.63 -4.71
C TYR A 189 -7.32 -2.89 -3.91
N ASP A 190 -8.13 -3.60 -3.13
CA ASP A 190 -9.17 -2.98 -2.30
C ASP A 190 -8.56 -1.98 -1.28
N PHE A 191 -7.44 -2.32 -0.67
CA PHE A 191 -6.72 -1.43 0.24
C PHE A 191 -6.35 -0.10 -0.42
N LEU A 192 -5.75 -0.14 -1.62
CA LEU A 192 -5.32 1.07 -2.35
C LEU A 192 -6.51 1.87 -2.94
N PHE A 193 -7.50 1.18 -3.51
CA PHE A 193 -8.52 1.78 -4.37
C PHE A 193 -9.89 1.97 -3.70
N SER A 194 -10.16 1.32 -2.57
CA SER A 194 -11.42 1.51 -1.84
C SER A 194 -11.43 2.79 -1.01
N THR A 195 -12.51 3.55 -1.14
CA THR A 195 -12.80 4.72 -0.31
C THR A 195 -13.59 4.38 0.94
N SER A 196 -14.00 3.11 1.11
CA SER A 196 -14.70 2.66 2.32
C SER A 196 -13.72 2.50 3.49
N PRO A 197 -14.07 2.98 4.69
CA PRO A 197 -13.25 2.82 5.89
C PRO A 197 -13.14 1.35 6.36
N ASN A 198 -14.14 0.52 6.03
CA ASN A 198 -14.23 -0.88 6.42
C ASN A 198 -14.31 -1.78 5.17
N SER A 199 -13.39 -1.57 4.24
CA SER A 199 -13.27 -2.40 3.04
C SER A 199 -12.55 -3.73 3.35
N GLU A 200 -12.73 -4.75 2.51
CA GLU A 200 -12.22 -6.10 2.77
C GLU A 200 -10.69 -6.13 3.00
N GLY A 201 -9.95 -5.33 2.25
CA GLY A 201 -8.50 -5.21 2.33
C GLY A 201 -7.99 -4.29 3.42
N THR A 202 -8.86 -3.69 4.25
CA THR A 202 -8.50 -2.68 5.26
C THR A 202 -7.29 -3.09 6.12
N PHE A 203 -7.27 -4.36 6.53
CA PHE A 203 -6.25 -4.89 7.45
C PHE A 203 -5.13 -5.64 6.75
N ILE A 204 -5.04 -5.62 5.40
CA ILE A 204 -4.03 -6.39 4.67
C ILE A 204 -2.62 -5.99 5.11
N CYS A 205 -2.43 -4.71 5.42
CA CYS A 205 -1.16 -4.13 5.87
C CYS A 205 -1.04 -4.00 7.40
N GLY A 206 -1.94 -4.62 8.17
CA GLY A 206 -2.01 -4.46 9.63
C GLY A 206 -3.00 -3.40 10.11
N PRO A 207 -3.07 -3.19 11.44
CA PRO A 207 -3.85 -2.11 12.02
C PRO A 207 -3.26 -0.75 11.61
N LEU A 208 -4.01 0.06 10.85
CA LEU A 208 -3.59 1.38 10.36
C LEU A 208 -3.48 2.47 11.44
N ASN A 209 -3.65 2.08 12.70
CA ASN A 209 -3.67 2.92 13.90
C ASN A 209 -2.41 3.79 14.08
N GLY A 210 -1.34 3.51 13.31
CA GLY A 210 -0.02 4.15 13.42
C GLY A 210 0.26 5.28 12.43
N VAL A 211 -0.53 5.48 11.37
CA VAL A 211 -0.26 6.59 10.43
C VAL A 211 -0.87 7.87 11.00
N LYS A 212 -0.07 8.61 11.75
CA LYS A 212 -0.49 9.93 12.27
C LYS A 212 -0.65 10.91 11.10
N ARG A 213 -1.62 11.82 11.18
CA ARG A 213 -1.76 12.95 10.23
C ARG A 213 -0.45 13.68 9.98
N SER A 214 0.34 13.86 11.05
CA SER A 214 1.67 14.46 11.00
C SER A 214 2.66 13.72 10.08
N ALA A 215 2.52 12.41 9.87
CA ALA A 215 3.36 11.67 8.94
C ALA A 215 3.02 11.98 7.47
N ILE A 216 1.73 12.21 7.16
CA ILE A 216 1.33 12.73 5.84
C ILE A 216 1.94 14.11 5.61
N ASP A 217 1.86 14.97 6.62
CA ASP A 217 2.38 16.33 6.51
C ASP A 217 3.90 16.33 6.31
N VAL A 218 4.64 15.47 7.02
CA VAL A 218 6.09 15.30 6.83
C VAL A 218 6.43 14.88 5.40
N TYR A 219 5.80 13.83 4.85
CA TYR A 219 6.05 13.41 3.46
C TYR A 219 5.63 14.49 2.44
N ALA A 220 4.59 15.26 2.73
CA ALA A 220 4.19 16.38 1.89
C ALA A 220 5.17 17.57 1.94
N HIS A 221 5.93 17.71 3.04
CA HIS A 221 6.89 18.80 3.24
C HIS A 221 8.34 18.43 2.90
N MET A 222 8.75 17.17 3.00
CA MET A 222 10.09 16.70 2.62
C MET A 222 10.33 16.85 1.11
N ALA A 223 9.28 16.72 0.29
CA ALA A 223 9.30 17.01 -1.14
C ALA A 223 9.46 18.51 -1.49
N GLY A 224 9.54 19.40 -0.49
CA GLY A 224 9.70 20.85 -0.65
C GLY A 224 11.10 21.38 -0.30
N VAL A 225 12.10 20.52 -0.10
CA VAL A 225 13.46 20.95 0.25
C VAL A 225 14.35 21.02 -1.00
N SER A 226 14.40 22.26 -1.52
CA SER A 226 15.34 22.92 -2.44
C SER A 226 15.50 22.39 -3.86
#